data_AF-A0A953LNI7-F1
#
_entry.id   AF-A0A953LNI7-F1
#
_cell.length_a   1.000
_cell.length_b   1.000
_cell.length_c   1.000
_cell.angle_alpha   90.00
_cell.angle_beta   90.00
_cell.angle_gamma   90.00
#
_symmetry.space_group_name_H-M   'P 1'
#
loop_
_entity.id
_entity.type
_entity.pdbx_description
1 polymer ?
#
loop_
_entity_poly.entity_id
_entity_poly.type
_entity_poly.pdbx_seq_one_letter_code
_entity_poly.pdbx_strand_id
1 'polypeptide(L)'
;MNDPLPCLDLLEATPAILRGLMSELSEDDARWKPAPDRFSIAEVLAHLSHSEGRCYRERVDRFLAEELPEFEPDDAQMYLDLYRNADPEEAFGHFEDQRED
;
A
#
# COMPACT_ATOMS: atom_id res chain seq x y z
N MET A 1 8.38 -2.20 -30.51
CA MET A 1 7.67 -3.31 -29.84
C MET A 1 6.87 -2.67 -28.74
N ASN A 2 5.54 -2.62 -28.86
CA ASN A 2 4.68 -2.41 -27.69
C ASN A 2 4.56 -3.77 -27.05
N ASP A 3 5.48 -4.10 -26.14
CA ASP A 3 5.23 -5.19 -25.21
C ASP A 3 4.27 -4.60 -24.17
N PRO A 4 2.99 -5.03 -24.13
CA PRO A 4 2.10 -4.56 -23.08
C PRO A 4 2.71 -4.99 -21.75
N LEU A 5 2.93 -4.05 -20.83
CA LEU A 5 3.33 -4.34 -19.46
C LEU A 5 2.06 -4.79 -18.73
N PRO A 6 1.77 -6.11 -18.61
CA PRO A 6 0.44 -6.58 -18.22
C PRO A 6 0.10 -6.23 -16.77
N CYS A 7 1.11 -5.83 -15.99
CA CYS A 7 0.95 -5.37 -14.62
C CYS A 7 0.36 -3.96 -14.53
N LEU A 8 0.47 -3.11 -15.56
CA LEU A 8 -0.02 -1.73 -15.49
C LEU A 8 -1.55 -1.67 -15.38
N ASP A 9 -2.25 -2.44 -16.21
CA ASP A 9 -3.72 -2.53 -16.16
C ASP A 9 -4.20 -3.03 -14.78
N LEU A 10 -3.46 -3.97 -14.18
CA LEU A 10 -3.76 -4.47 -12.84
C LEU A 10 -3.52 -3.40 -11.78
N LEU A 11 -2.40 -2.66 -11.84
CA LEU A 11 -2.09 -1.59 -10.91
C LEU A 11 -3.11 -0.45 -11.00
N GLU A 12 -3.55 -0.10 -12.21
CA GLU A 12 -4.59 0.91 -12.46
C GLU A 12 -5.95 0.46 -11.91
N ALA A 13 -6.33 -0.81 -12.06
CA ALA A 13 -7.60 -1.33 -11.56
C ALA A 13 -7.63 -1.56 -10.03
N THR A 14 -6.46 -1.66 -9.38
CA THR A 14 -6.34 -2.07 -7.98
C THR A 14 -7.11 -1.16 -7.00
N PRO A 15 -7.04 0.18 -7.08
CA PRO A 15 -7.78 1.04 -6.16
C PRO A 15 -9.30 0.81 -6.22
N ALA A 16 -9.87 0.73 -7.43
CA ALA A 16 -11.31 0.51 -7.60
C ALA A 16 -11.75 -0.86 -7.05
N ILE A 17 -10.94 -1.91 -7.22
CA ILE A 17 -11.21 -3.24 -6.66
C ILE A 17 -11.18 -3.19 -5.13
N LEU A 18 -10.14 -2.58 -4.53
CA LEU A 18 -10.02 -2.47 -3.08
C LEU A 18 -11.15 -1.63 -2.48
N ARG A 19 -11.54 -0.53 -3.13
CA ARG A 19 -12.69 0.30 -2.72
C ARG A 19 -13.98 -0.51 -2.67
N GLY A 20 -14.24 -1.36 -3.66
CA GLY A 20 -15.39 -2.24 -3.69
C GLY A 20 -15.35 -3.37 -2.64
N LEU A 21 -14.16 -3.84 -2.26
CA LEU A 21 -14.01 -4.79 -1.14
C LEU A 21 -14.23 -4.09 0.21
N MET A 22 -13.73 -2.86 0.36
CA MET A 22 -13.86 -2.07 1.59
C MET A 22 -15.30 -1.67 1.89
N SER A 23 -16.13 -1.43 0.87
CA SER A 23 -17.53 -1.04 1.07
C SER A 23 -18.38 -2.10 1.78
N GLU A 24 -17.92 -3.35 1.83
CA GLU A 24 -18.59 -4.46 2.51
C GLU A 24 -18.02 -4.73 3.93
N LEU A 25 -17.00 -3.98 4.36
CA LEU A 25 -16.37 -4.18 5.66
C LEU A 25 -17.07 -3.40 6.77
N SER A 26 -17.33 -4.07 7.89
CA SER A 26 -17.63 -3.37 9.13
C SER A 26 -16.33 -2.85 9.79
N GLU A 27 -16.47 -1.87 10.69
CA GLU A 27 -15.32 -1.38 11.46
C GLU A 27 -14.68 -2.50 12.31
N ASP A 28 -15.50 -3.37 12.90
CA ASP A 28 -15.02 -4.49 13.70
C ASP A 28 -14.22 -5.48 12.86
N ASP A 29 -14.69 -5.80 11.64
CA ASP A 29 -13.96 -6.67 10.71
C ASP A 29 -12.63 -6.04 10.27
N ALA A 30 -12.64 -4.72 10.00
CA ALA A 30 -11.44 -4.00 9.60
C ALA A 30 -10.35 -4.03 10.68
N ARG A 31 -10.74 -3.98 11.96
CA ARG A 31 -9.83 -3.94 13.11
C ARG A 31 -9.50 -5.31 13.69
N TRP A 32 -10.25 -6.36 13.35
CA TRP A 32 -10.02 -7.70 13.86
C TRP A 32 -8.63 -8.24 13.43
N LYS A 33 -7.89 -8.78 14.41
CA LYS A 33 -6.58 -9.39 14.18
C LYS A 33 -6.69 -10.91 14.27
N PRO A 34 -6.18 -11.67 13.27
CA PRO A 34 -6.20 -13.14 13.33
C PRO A 34 -5.22 -13.71 14.37
N ALA A 35 -4.14 -12.98 14.69
CA ALA A 35 -3.19 -13.27 15.76
C ALA A 35 -2.45 -11.99 16.18
N PRO A 36 -1.81 -11.95 17.37
CA PRO A 36 -1.11 -10.75 17.85
C PRO A 36 0.01 -10.25 16.92
N ASP A 37 0.68 -11.15 16.22
CA ASP A 37 1.82 -10.93 15.30
C ASP A 37 1.41 -10.84 13.82
N ARG A 38 0.11 -10.70 13.54
CA ARG A 38 -0.45 -10.54 12.19
C ARG A 38 -1.11 -9.19 12.04
N PHE A 39 -1.31 -8.78 10.78
CA PHE A 39 -2.05 -7.57 10.48
C PHE A 39 -3.57 -7.81 10.52
N SER A 40 -4.33 -6.82 11.00
CA SER A 40 -5.73 -6.63 10.63
C SER A 40 -5.85 -6.08 9.20
N ILE A 41 -7.07 -5.99 8.66
CA ILE A 41 -7.29 -5.38 7.34
C ILE A 41 -6.88 -3.90 7.35
N ALA A 42 -7.22 -3.16 8.42
CA ALA A 42 -6.79 -1.76 8.56
C ALA A 42 -5.26 -1.62 8.57
N GLU A 43 -4.55 -2.53 9.24
CA GLU A 43 -3.08 -2.54 9.24
C GLU A 43 -2.51 -2.94 7.87
N VAL A 44 -3.20 -3.81 7.10
CA VAL A 44 -2.83 -4.10 5.70
C VAL A 44 -3.00 -2.88 4.81
N LEU A 45 -4.08 -2.12 4.93
CA LEU A 45 -4.30 -0.90 4.15
C LEU A 45 -3.27 0.18 4.48
N ALA A 46 -2.93 0.33 5.77
CA ALA A 46 -1.87 1.23 6.22
C ALA A 46 -0.49 0.81 5.68
N HIS A 47 -0.19 -0.49 5.69
CA HIS A 47 1.03 -1.01 5.10
C HIS A 47 1.08 -0.77 3.59
N LEU A 48 -0.01 -1.04 2.87
CA LEU A 48 -0.12 -0.80 1.44
C LEU A 48 0.12 0.67 1.08
N SER A 49 -0.48 1.59 1.84
CA SER A 49 -0.29 3.04 1.71
C SER A 49 1.15 3.48 1.95
N HIS A 50 1.79 2.94 2.99
CA HIS A 50 3.21 3.14 3.26
C HIS A 50 4.06 2.66 2.09
N SER A 51 3.88 1.40 1.65
CA SER A 51 4.67 0.80 0.57
C SER A 51 4.53 1.58 -0.73
N GLU A 52 3.36 2.13 -1.05
CA GLU A 52 3.22 2.97 -2.24
C GLU A 52 4.09 4.22 -2.14
N GLY A 53 3.87 5.06 -1.13
CA GLY A 53 4.49 6.39 -1.05
C GLY A 53 5.96 6.37 -0.66
N ARG A 54 6.38 5.42 0.20
CA ARG A 54 7.73 5.37 0.78
C ARG A 54 8.62 4.30 0.19
N CYS A 55 8.06 3.32 -0.52
CA CYS A 55 8.86 2.26 -1.12
C CYS A 55 8.82 2.38 -2.64
N TYR A 56 7.67 2.16 -3.27
CA TYR A 56 7.61 2.02 -4.73
C TYR A 56 7.72 3.35 -5.47
N ARG A 57 6.94 4.37 -5.09
CA ARG A 57 7.00 5.71 -5.70
C ARG A 57 8.40 6.32 -5.52
N GLU A 58 8.89 6.34 -4.28
CA GLU A 58 10.22 6.86 -3.97
C GLU A 58 11.33 6.15 -4.78
N ARG A 59 11.26 4.82 -4.91
CA ARG A 59 12.24 4.06 -5.71
C ARG A 59 12.19 4.43 -7.18
N VAL A 60 10.99 4.57 -7.75
CA VAL A 60 10.82 5.00 -9.15
C VAL A 60 11.42 6.38 -9.37
N ASP A 61 11.11 7.34 -8.50
CA ASP A 61 11.66 8.70 -8.60
C ASP A 61 13.19 8.70 -8.54
N ARG A 62 13.76 7.91 -7.63
CA ARG A 62 15.22 7.79 -7.48
C ARG A 62 15.88 7.05 -8.64
N PHE A 63 15.24 6.04 -9.23
CA PHE A 63 15.74 5.40 -10.44
C PHE A 63 15.83 6.36 -11.63
N LEU A 64 14.95 7.36 -11.69
CA LEU A 64 14.95 8.37 -12.74
C LEU A 64 15.95 9.50 -12.47
N ALA A 65 16.21 9.81 -11.20
CA ALA A 65 17.04 10.93 -10.78
C ALA A 65 18.52 10.57 -10.50
N GLU A 66 18.81 9.33 -10.13
CA GLU A 66 20.13 8.87 -9.66
C GLU A 66 20.68 7.75 -10.56
N GLU A 67 22.00 7.71 -10.76
CA GLU A 67 22.65 6.68 -11.58
C GLU A 67 22.70 5.30 -10.86
N LEU A 68 22.90 5.31 -9.54
CA LEU A 68 23.01 4.13 -8.69
C LEU A 68 22.38 4.40 -7.31
N PRO A 69 21.03 4.45 -7.20
CA PRO A 69 20.38 4.70 -5.93
C PRO A 69 20.54 3.52 -4.97
N GLU A 70 20.90 3.81 -3.72
CA GLU A 70 20.88 2.84 -2.62
C GLU A 70 19.54 2.89 -1.89
N PHE A 71 19.00 1.73 -1.51
CA PHE A 71 17.72 1.63 -0.81
C PHE A 71 17.85 0.84 0.49
N GLU A 72 17.10 1.28 1.49
CA GLU A 72 16.89 0.49 2.70
C GLU A 72 16.08 -0.79 2.39
N PRO A 73 16.32 -1.88 3.14
CA PRO A 73 15.47 -3.07 3.09
C PRO A 73 14.01 -2.72 3.42
N ASP A 74 13.09 -3.30 2.66
CA ASP A 74 11.65 -3.19 2.91
C ASP A 74 11.17 -4.51 3.53
N ASP A 75 10.97 -4.52 4.85
CA ASP A 75 10.40 -5.64 5.59
C ASP A 75 9.15 -5.18 6.34
N ALA A 76 7.98 -5.65 5.86
CA ALA A 76 6.68 -5.35 6.43
C ALA A 76 6.58 -5.66 7.93
N GLN A 77 7.31 -6.68 8.43
CA GLN A 77 7.29 -7.05 9.85
C GLN A 77 7.96 -6.00 10.74
N MET A 78 8.88 -5.19 10.21
CA MET A 78 9.52 -4.11 10.97
C MET A 78 8.55 -2.97 11.31
N TYR A 79 7.41 -2.89 10.61
CA TYR A 79 6.44 -1.80 10.75
C TYR A 79 5.16 -2.21 11.49
N LEU A 80 5.14 -3.39 12.12
CA LEU A 80 3.96 -3.89 12.85
C LEU A 80 3.37 -2.89 13.84
N ASP A 81 4.24 -2.21 14.60
CA ASP A 81 3.80 -1.21 15.58
C ASP A 81 3.40 0.12 14.94
N LEU A 82 3.93 0.46 13.76
CA LEU A 82 3.66 1.72 13.06
C LEU A 82 2.20 1.80 12.59
N TYR A 83 1.63 0.68 12.17
CA TYR A 83 0.28 0.62 11.61
C TYR A 83 -0.81 0.39 12.67
N ARG A 84 -0.42 0.22 13.93
CA ARG A 84 -1.37 -0.06 15.01
C ARG A 84 -2.37 1.10 15.12
N ASN A 85 -3.65 0.75 15.15
CA ASN A 85 -4.78 1.69 15.21
C ASN A 85 -4.89 2.65 14.01
N ALA A 86 -4.23 2.36 12.88
CA ALA A 86 -4.41 3.13 11.67
C ALA A 86 -5.89 3.19 11.26
N ASP A 87 -6.30 4.33 10.72
CA ASP A 87 -7.61 4.49 10.11
C ASP A 87 -7.56 3.93 8.68
N PRO A 88 -8.38 2.92 8.35
CA PRO A 88 -8.35 2.28 7.03
C PRO A 88 -8.76 3.22 5.90
N GLU A 89 -9.67 4.18 6.13
CA GLU A 89 -10.11 5.12 5.10
C GLU A 89 -9.05 6.19 4.85
N GLU A 90 -8.43 6.73 5.91
CA GLU A 90 -7.32 7.68 5.77
C GLU A 90 -6.13 7.03 5.07
N ALA A 91 -5.75 5.81 5.50
CA ALA A 91 -4.66 5.06 4.88
C ALA A 91 -4.92 4.80 3.40
N PHE A 92 -6.13 4.35 3.05
CA PHE A 92 -6.45 4.02 1.67
C PHE A 92 -6.63 5.27 0.80
N GLY A 93 -7.15 6.37 1.35
CA GLY A 93 -7.16 7.68 0.68
C GLY A 93 -5.75 8.13 0.30
N HIS A 94 -4.78 8.06 1.23
CA HIS A 94 -3.39 8.37 0.90
C HIS A 94 -2.81 7.44 -0.18
N PHE A 95 -3.17 6.15 -0.18
CA PHE A 95 -2.74 5.20 -1.21
C PHE A 95 -3.26 5.58 -2.61
N GLU A 96 -4.48 6.10 -2.70
CA GLU A 96 -5.05 6.65 -3.94
C GLU A 96 -4.32 7.93 -4.35
N ASP A 97 -4.11 8.87 -3.42
CA ASP A 97 -3.43 10.14 -3.67
C ASP A 97 -2.02 9.94 -4.26
N GLN A 98 -1.27 8.92 -3.82
CA GLN A 98 0.07 8.63 -4.37
C GLN A 98 0.08 8.20 -5.85
N ARG A 99 -1.09 7.88 -6.42
CA ARG A 99 -1.26 7.48 -7.82
C ARG A 99 -1.84 8.58 -8.69
N GLU A 100 -2.38 9.62 -8.07
CA GLU A 100 -2.89 10.80 -8.74
C GLU A 100 -1.76 11.85 -8.77
N ASP A 101 -1.05 11.87 -9.90
CA ASP A 101 0.12 12.70 -10.26
C ASP A 101 1.47 12.32 -9.59
#